data_AF-A0A8B8GC21-F1
#
_entry.id   AF-A0A8B8GC21-F1
#
_cell.length_a   1.000
_cell.length_b   1.000
_cell.length_c   1.000
_cell.angle_alpha   90.00
_cell.angle_beta   90.00
_cell.angle_gamma   90.00
#
_symmetry.space_group_name_H-M   'P 1'
#
loop_
_entity.id
_entity.type
_entity.pdbx_description
1 polymer ?
#
loop_
_entity_poly.entity_id
_entity_poly.type
_entity_poly.pdbx_seq_one_letter_code
_entity_poly.pdbx_strand_id
1 'polypeptide(L)'
;MLEFSCGSITCSLKFHNAVLKTLNKIKDSEGSADVVVGASCSGLISYLTSQRFLLTALLFKTIFQILEPVTHQLQSQDMDMLMATNILNNVIHQIKEFRNDDSFKRLLKRTDEFAENSIVDFLPLVSSRPKRVPRKSGEHCQDEIISCPMKKFRTDTYNVIMDILLAELSGRFESTNIGPLKDLSLLSFRRIREVQNNSHIVPCDAFDALCTMYSQIDKNSLLTLLYIIINIIIIYFIFILIFTYELVGKEKRVDQK
;
A
#
# COMPACT_ATOMS: atom_id res chain seq x y z
N MET A 1 6.28 5.98 -2.15
CA MET A 1 6.90 4.76 -2.74
C MET A 1 5.84 3.83 -3.34
N LEU A 2 4.81 3.41 -2.59
CA LEU A 2 3.72 2.57 -3.12
C LEU A 2 2.91 3.22 -4.26
N GLU A 3 2.61 4.51 -4.19
CA GLU A 3 1.95 5.23 -5.29
C GLU A 3 2.79 5.21 -6.59
N PHE A 4 4.10 5.37 -6.47
CA PHE A 4 5.03 5.26 -7.60
C PHE A 4 5.05 3.84 -8.18
N SER A 5 5.02 2.80 -7.34
CA SER A 5 4.95 1.39 -7.77
C SER A 5 3.61 1.06 -8.45
N CYS A 6 2.48 1.54 -7.91
CA CYS A 6 1.15 1.38 -8.51
C CYS A 6 1.05 2.10 -9.86
N GLY A 7 1.55 3.33 -9.92
CA GLY A 7 1.66 4.12 -11.15
C GLY A 7 2.51 3.41 -12.19
N SER A 8 3.67 2.86 -11.80
CA SER A 8 4.58 2.16 -12.71
C SER A 8 3.93 0.90 -13.33
N ILE A 9 3.25 0.08 -12.53
CA ILE A 9 2.55 -1.12 -13.04
C ILE A 9 1.38 -0.72 -13.95
N THR A 10 0.60 0.29 -13.55
CA THR A 10 -0.54 0.78 -14.34
C THR A 10 -0.08 1.36 -15.68
N CYS A 11 1.00 2.14 -15.68
CA CYS A 11 1.65 2.63 -16.90
C CYS A 11 2.15 1.47 -17.76
N SER A 12 2.80 0.46 -17.16
CA SER A 12 3.31 -0.71 -17.89
C SER A 12 2.20 -1.49 -18.60
N LEU A 13 1.04 -1.66 -17.95
CA LEU A 13 -0.13 -2.31 -18.55
C LEU A 13 -0.78 -1.43 -19.63
N LYS A 14 -0.87 -0.11 -19.40
CA LYS A 14 -1.45 0.84 -20.36
C LYS A 14 -0.62 0.96 -21.65
N PHE A 15 0.70 1.02 -21.51
CA PHE A 15 1.62 1.15 -22.64
C PHE A 15 2.14 -0.19 -23.15
N HIS A 16 1.58 -1.31 -22.68
CA HIS A 16 2.04 -2.66 -23.01
C HIS A 16 2.23 -2.88 -24.52
N ASN A 17 1.20 -2.57 -25.31
CA ASN A 17 1.25 -2.70 -26.77
C ASN A 17 2.27 -1.76 -27.42
N ALA A 18 2.44 -0.54 -26.90
CA ALA A 18 3.41 0.42 -27.43
C ALA A 18 4.85 -0.07 -27.15
N VAL A 19 5.12 -0.57 -25.95
CA VAL A 19 6.42 -1.14 -25.57
C VAL A 19 6.76 -2.34 -26.45
N LEU A 20 5.82 -3.27 -26.66
CA LEU A 20 6.05 -4.42 -27.54
C LEU A 20 6.32 -4.01 -28.99
N LYS A 21 5.60 -3.02 -29.53
CA LYS A 21 5.86 -2.49 -30.88
C LYS A 21 7.27 -1.91 -30.99
N THR A 22 7.69 -1.13 -30.00
CA THR A 22 9.03 -0.53 -29.97
C THR A 22 10.12 -1.61 -29.87
N LEU A 23 9.96 -2.61 -29.01
CA LEU A 23 10.91 -3.71 -28.86
C LEU A 23 11.05 -4.54 -30.13
N ASN A 24 9.94 -4.82 -30.82
CA ASN A 24 9.99 -5.50 -32.12
C ASN A 24 10.71 -4.64 -33.17
N LYS A 25 10.43 -3.33 -33.22
CA LYS A 25 11.12 -2.42 -34.14
C LYS A 25 12.63 -2.41 -33.91
N ILE A 26 13.09 -2.32 -32.66
CA ILE A 26 14.51 -2.34 -32.31
C ILE A 26 15.14 -3.68 -32.68
N LYS A 27 14.46 -4.78 -32.39
CA LYS A 27 14.91 -6.13 -32.77
C LYS A 27 15.12 -6.25 -34.28
N ASP A 28 14.18 -5.72 -35.08
CA ASP A 28 14.24 -5.82 -36.54
C ASP A 28 15.29 -4.87 -37.13
N SER A 29 15.48 -3.68 -36.56
CA SER A 29 16.44 -2.69 -37.06
C SER A 29 17.88 -2.95 -36.63
N GLU A 30 18.11 -3.17 -35.33
CA GLU A 30 19.44 -3.25 -34.71
C GLU A 30 19.85 -4.69 -34.40
N GLY A 31 18.88 -5.58 -34.14
CA GLY A 31 19.16 -6.98 -33.78
C GLY A 31 19.76 -7.82 -34.91
N SER A 32 19.69 -7.36 -36.16
CA SER A 32 20.38 -7.97 -37.29
C SER A 32 21.88 -7.65 -37.32
N ALA A 33 22.27 -6.52 -36.75
CA ALA A 33 23.66 -6.07 -36.66
C ALA A 33 24.31 -6.42 -35.32
N ASP A 34 23.55 -6.40 -34.22
CA ASP A 34 23.99 -6.77 -32.87
C ASP A 34 23.14 -7.92 -32.31
N VAL A 35 23.74 -9.10 -32.27
CA VAL A 35 23.12 -10.34 -31.78
C VAL A 35 22.72 -10.22 -30.30
N VAL A 36 23.46 -9.45 -29.49
CA VAL A 36 23.17 -9.26 -28.06
C VAL A 36 21.90 -8.42 -27.88
N VAL A 37 21.76 -7.36 -28.67
CA VAL A 37 20.55 -6.52 -28.68
C VAL A 37 19.35 -7.34 -29.16
N GLY A 38 19.50 -8.09 -30.26
CA GLY A 38 18.45 -8.96 -30.79
C GLY A 38 17.99 -10.01 -29.77
N ALA A 39 18.92 -10.69 -29.10
CA ALA A 39 18.61 -11.68 -28.06
C ALA A 39 17.93 -11.04 -26.83
N SER A 40 18.40 -9.87 -26.39
CA SER A 40 17.84 -9.15 -25.23
C SER A 40 16.41 -8.69 -25.50
N CYS A 41 16.15 -8.08 -26.66
CA CYS A 41 14.80 -7.68 -27.07
C CYS A 41 13.88 -8.90 -27.18
N SER A 42 14.35 -10.01 -27.76
CA SER A 42 13.54 -11.23 -27.87
C SER A 42 13.21 -11.83 -26.50
N GLY A 43 14.14 -11.82 -25.55
CA GLY A 43 13.90 -12.25 -24.18
C GLY A 43 12.86 -11.38 -23.46
N LEU A 44 12.96 -10.05 -23.59
CA LEU A 44 12.01 -9.11 -23.00
C LEU A 44 10.61 -9.27 -23.59
N ILE A 45 10.51 -9.40 -24.92
CA ILE A 45 9.22 -9.65 -25.60
C ILE A 45 8.61 -10.95 -25.04
N SER A 46 9.37 -12.04 -25.02
CA SER A 46 8.88 -13.33 -24.51
C SER A 46 8.43 -13.27 -23.04
N TYR A 47 9.07 -12.45 -22.21
CA TYR A 47 8.68 -12.27 -20.82
C TYR A 47 7.38 -11.47 -20.69
N LEU A 48 7.30 -10.34 -21.39
CA LEU A 48 6.13 -9.45 -21.37
C LEU A 48 4.89 -10.11 -21.98
N THR A 49 5.06 -11.00 -22.96
CA THR A 49 3.97 -11.78 -23.54
C THR A 49 3.69 -13.08 -22.79
N SER A 50 4.24 -13.29 -21.59
CA SER A 50 3.93 -14.50 -20.80
C SER A 50 2.71 -14.28 -19.90
N GLN A 51 1.87 -15.30 -19.79
CA GLN A 51 0.72 -15.29 -18.88
C GLN A 51 1.14 -15.10 -17.40
N ARG A 52 2.36 -15.53 -17.02
CA ARG A 52 2.91 -15.30 -15.67
C ARG A 52 3.06 -13.82 -15.38
N PHE A 53 3.57 -13.06 -16.35
CA PHE A 53 3.77 -11.63 -16.20
C PHE A 53 2.42 -10.94 -15.98
N LEU A 54 1.42 -11.24 -16.81
CA LEU A 54 0.12 -10.60 -16.75
C LEU A 54 -0.61 -10.89 -15.43
N LEU A 55 -0.63 -12.16 -15.00
CA LEU A 55 -1.20 -12.56 -13.71
C LEU A 55 -0.54 -11.83 -12.54
N THR A 56 0.80 -11.75 -12.57
CA THR A 56 1.57 -11.10 -11.50
C THR A 56 1.36 -9.59 -11.50
N ALA A 57 1.34 -8.94 -12.67
CA ALA A 57 1.13 -7.50 -12.80
C ALA A 57 -0.27 -7.10 -12.33
N LEU A 58 -1.32 -7.85 -12.73
CA LEU A 58 -2.70 -7.59 -12.30
C LEU A 58 -2.91 -7.90 -10.82
N LEU A 59 -2.22 -8.91 -10.29
CA LEU A 59 -2.19 -9.21 -8.86
C LEU A 59 -1.65 -8.03 -8.05
N PHE A 60 -0.44 -7.56 -8.39
CA PHE A 60 0.19 -6.44 -7.68
C PHE A 60 -0.58 -5.13 -7.88
N LYS A 61 -1.16 -4.89 -9.07
CA LYS A 61 -2.06 -3.76 -9.29
C LYS A 61 -3.22 -3.78 -8.30
N THR A 62 -3.87 -4.92 -8.14
CA THR A 62 -5.02 -5.07 -7.22
C THR A 62 -4.58 -4.90 -5.76
N ILE A 63 -3.45 -5.50 -5.37
CA ILE A 63 -2.88 -5.34 -4.02
C ILE A 63 -2.60 -3.86 -3.73
N PHE A 64 -1.96 -3.15 -4.65
CA PHE A 64 -1.64 -1.73 -4.43
C PHE A 64 -2.89 -0.86 -4.33
N GLN A 65 -3.94 -1.14 -5.10
CA GLN A 65 -5.23 -0.45 -4.94
C GLN A 65 -5.87 -0.69 -3.57
N ILE A 66 -5.74 -1.91 -3.02
CA ILE A 66 -6.23 -2.21 -1.66
C ILE A 66 -5.39 -1.47 -0.60
N LEU A 67 -4.07 -1.33 -0.80
CA LEU A 67 -3.15 -0.67 0.14
C LEU A 67 -3.14 0.87 0.05
N GLU A 68 -3.62 1.44 -1.05
CA GLU A 68 -3.66 2.86 -1.33
C GLU A 68 -4.25 3.71 -0.18
N PRO A 69 -5.43 3.41 0.40
CA PRO A 69 -6.01 4.24 1.45
C PRO A 69 -5.17 4.27 2.74
N VAL A 70 -4.52 3.14 3.11
CA VAL A 70 -3.62 3.11 4.27
C VAL A 70 -2.39 3.96 4.01
N THR A 71 -1.83 3.86 2.80
CA THR A 71 -0.64 4.62 2.41
C THR A 71 -0.91 6.12 2.45
N HIS A 72 -2.03 6.56 1.87
CA HIS A 72 -2.43 7.96 1.86
C HIS A 72 -2.66 8.50 3.29
N GLN A 73 -3.32 7.71 4.15
CA GLN A 73 -3.55 8.10 5.54
C GLN A 73 -2.23 8.24 6.32
N LEU A 74 -1.32 7.29 6.17
CA LEU A 74 -0.01 7.31 6.84
C LEU A 74 0.97 8.34 6.26
N GLN A 75 0.65 8.96 5.12
CA GLN A 75 1.47 10.01 4.50
C GLN A 75 0.83 11.40 4.65
N SER A 76 -0.35 11.48 5.28
CA SER A 76 -1.03 12.75 5.51
C SER A 76 -0.29 13.62 6.51
N GLN A 77 -0.28 14.94 6.29
CA GLN A 77 0.41 15.90 7.16
C GLN A 77 -0.16 15.92 8.59
N ASP A 78 -1.48 15.72 8.73
CA ASP A 78 -2.18 15.60 10.00
C ASP A 78 -2.62 14.14 10.20
N MET A 79 -1.65 13.24 10.39
CA MET A 79 -1.93 11.81 10.58
C MET A 79 -2.88 11.57 11.77
N ASP A 80 -4.09 11.12 11.47
CA ASP A 80 -5.00 10.57 12.45
C ASP A 80 -4.76 9.06 12.56
N MET A 81 -4.08 8.67 13.64
CA MET A 81 -3.69 7.29 13.91
C MET A 81 -4.88 6.37 14.18
N LEU A 82 -5.94 6.89 14.80
CA LEU A 82 -7.17 6.13 15.05
C LEU A 82 -7.85 5.80 13.72
N MET A 83 -7.95 6.80 12.85
CA MET A 83 -8.45 6.61 11.49
C MET A 83 -7.54 5.67 10.69
N ALA A 84 -6.21 5.79 10.80
CA ALA A 84 -5.26 4.89 10.15
C ALA A 84 -5.44 3.43 10.59
N THR A 85 -5.68 3.19 11.87
CA THR A 85 -5.93 1.85 12.43
C THR A 85 -7.23 1.25 11.88
N ASN A 86 -8.30 2.06 11.79
CA ASN A 86 -9.55 1.59 11.22
C ASN A 86 -9.44 1.26 9.73
N ILE A 87 -8.78 2.12 8.95
CA ILE A 87 -8.52 1.88 7.53
C ILE A 87 -7.66 0.63 7.35
N LEU A 88 -6.66 0.43 8.20
CA LEU A 88 -5.82 -0.75 8.18
C LEU A 88 -6.61 -2.03 8.44
N ASN A 89 -7.48 -2.06 9.46
CA ASN A 89 -8.32 -3.23 9.75
C ASN A 89 -9.20 -3.58 8.54
N ASN A 90 -9.74 -2.57 7.86
CA ASN A 90 -10.49 -2.77 6.61
C ASN A 90 -9.60 -3.32 5.49
N VAL A 91 -8.36 -2.85 5.36
CA VAL A 91 -7.39 -3.38 4.37
C VAL A 91 -7.02 -4.83 4.66
N ILE A 92 -6.77 -5.19 5.93
CA ILE A 92 -6.51 -6.57 6.35
C ILE A 92 -7.71 -7.45 6.00
N HIS A 93 -8.93 -6.98 6.27
CA HIS A 93 -10.15 -7.70 5.89
C HIS A 93 -10.25 -7.88 4.37
N GLN A 94 -10.02 -6.84 3.58
CA GLN A 94 -10.03 -6.93 2.11
C GLN A 94 -8.98 -7.90 1.56
N ILE A 95 -7.79 -7.97 2.15
CA ILE A 95 -6.75 -8.93 1.73
C ILE A 95 -7.15 -10.36 2.10
N LYS A 96 -7.76 -10.58 3.27
CA LYS A 96 -8.33 -11.89 3.65
C LYS A 96 -9.38 -12.34 2.64
N GLU A 97 -10.30 -11.45 2.27
CA GLU A 97 -11.32 -11.67 1.23
C GLU A 97 -10.75 -11.76 -0.19
N PHE A 98 -9.55 -11.23 -0.41
CA PHE A 98 -8.88 -11.40 -1.67
C PHE A 98 -8.22 -12.77 -1.78
N ARG A 99 -7.76 -13.38 -0.68
CA ARG A 99 -7.15 -14.72 -0.68
C ARG A 99 -8.08 -15.85 -1.20
N ASN A 100 -9.38 -15.62 -1.26
CA ASN A 100 -10.43 -16.58 -1.60
C ASN A 100 -10.27 -17.16 -3.03
N ASP A 101 -10.77 -18.37 -3.23
CA ASP A 101 -10.83 -19.03 -4.53
C ASP A 101 -11.58 -18.21 -5.58
N ASP A 102 -12.68 -17.57 -5.19
CA ASP A 102 -13.49 -16.78 -6.13
C ASP A 102 -12.81 -15.47 -6.51
N SER A 103 -12.04 -14.88 -5.59
CA SER A 103 -11.19 -13.74 -5.88
C SER A 103 -10.09 -14.10 -6.89
N PHE A 104 -9.49 -15.28 -6.73
CA PHE A 104 -8.54 -15.80 -7.71
C PHE A 104 -9.18 -16.03 -9.08
N LYS A 105 -10.40 -16.60 -9.15
CA LYS A 105 -11.14 -16.74 -10.43
C LYS A 105 -11.42 -15.39 -11.09
N ARG A 106 -11.78 -14.35 -10.30
CA ARG A 106 -11.97 -12.99 -10.83
C ARG A 106 -10.68 -12.40 -11.40
N LEU A 107 -9.54 -12.67 -10.77
CA LEU A 107 -8.22 -12.27 -11.27
C LEU A 107 -7.91 -12.97 -12.61
N LEU A 108 -8.20 -14.26 -12.73
CA LEU A 108 -8.05 -14.99 -14.00
C LEU A 108 -8.91 -14.38 -15.10
N LYS A 109 -10.20 -14.13 -14.81
CA LYS A 109 -11.10 -13.52 -15.79
C LYS A 109 -10.58 -12.17 -16.31
N ARG A 110 -10.09 -11.29 -15.41
CA ARG A 110 -9.48 -10.01 -15.81
C ARG A 110 -8.21 -10.17 -16.64
N THR A 111 -7.45 -11.25 -16.38
CA THR A 111 -6.25 -11.60 -17.14
C THR A 111 -6.64 -12.02 -18.56
N ASP A 112 -7.65 -12.87 -18.69
CA ASP A 112 -8.16 -13.33 -19.97
C ASP A 112 -8.76 -12.16 -20.77
N GLU A 113 -9.58 -11.31 -20.13
CA GLU A 113 -10.11 -10.08 -20.73
C GLU A 113 -8.99 -9.15 -21.23
N PHE A 114 -7.88 -9.01 -20.49
CA PHE A 114 -6.75 -8.21 -20.94
C PHE A 114 -6.03 -8.86 -22.14
N ALA A 115 -5.88 -10.18 -22.12
CA ALA A 115 -5.24 -10.93 -23.19
C ALA A 115 -6.06 -10.87 -24.49
N GLU A 116 -7.39 -11.00 -24.41
CA GLU A 116 -8.30 -10.90 -25.56
C GLU A 116 -8.30 -9.50 -26.20
N ASN A 117 -8.12 -8.44 -25.40
CA ASN A 117 -8.04 -7.06 -25.88
C ASN A 117 -6.63 -6.67 -26.37
N SER A 118 -5.65 -7.56 -26.26
CA SER A 118 -4.28 -7.34 -26.70
C SER A 118 -4.14 -7.63 -28.20
N ILE A 119 -3.16 -6.99 -28.83
CA ILE A 119 -2.80 -7.24 -30.25
C ILE A 119 -1.89 -8.48 -30.35
N VAL A 120 -1.45 -9.02 -29.22
CA VAL A 120 -0.41 -10.05 -29.13
C VAL A 120 -0.91 -11.24 -28.32
N ASP A 121 -0.64 -12.44 -28.83
CA ASP A 121 -0.93 -13.69 -28.14
C ASP A 121 -0.01 -13.90 -26.95
N PHE A 122 -0.61 -14.33 -25.83
CA PHE A 122 0.13 -14.62 -24.61
C PHE A 122 0.55 -16.08 -24.55
N LEU A 123 1.82 -16.31 -24.21
CA LEU A 123 2.34 -17.65 -23.97
C LEU A 123 1.74 -18.21 -22.66
N PRO A 124 1.17 -19.42 -22.69
CA PRO A 124 0.57 -20.02 -21.51
C PRO A 124 1.61 -20.34 -20.44
N LEU A 125 1.14 -20.54 -19.21
CA LEU A 125 1.95 -21.01 -18.09
C LEU A 125 2.71 -22.31 -18.44
N VAL A 126 4.04 -22.23 -18.50
CA VAL A 126 4.90 -23.39 -18.76
C VAL A 126 4.82 -24.37 -17.58
N SER A 127 4.60 -25.65 -17.89
CA SER A 127 4.67 -26.73 -16.91
C SER A 127 6.12 -26.95 -16.48
N SER A 128 6.34 -26.98 -15.16
CA SER A 128 7.67 -27.22 -14.63
C SER A 128 8.03 -28.68 -14.89
N ARG A 129 9.17 -28.94 -15.54
CA ARG A 129 9.68 -30.30 -15.72
C ARG A 129 9.85 -30.94 -14.33
N PRO A 130 9.27 -32.12 -14.06
CA PRO A 130 9.43 -32.77 -12.77
C PRO A 130 10.91 -33.07 -12.54
N LYS A 131 11.47 -32.55 -11.43
CA LYS A 131 12.82 -32.93 -11.00
C LYS A 131 12.78 -34.38 -10.55
N ARG A 132 13.60 -35.23 -11.15
CA ARG A 132 13.80 -36.59 -10.68
C ARG A 132 14.61 -36.52 -9.39
N VAL A 133 13.98 -36.82 -8.27
CA VAL A 133 14.67 -36.98 -6.98
C VAL A 133 15.08 -38.44 -6.85
N PRO A 134 16.36 -38.76 -6.59
CA PRO A 134 16.79 -40.13 -6.33
C PRO A 134 16.07 -40.68 -5.10
N ARG A 135 15.41 -41.84 -5.24
CA ARG A 135 14.74 -42.52 -4.14
C ARG A 135 15.75 -43.27 -3.28
N LYS A 136 15.56 -43.25 -1.96
CA LYS A 136 16.30 -44.14 -1.05
C LYS A 136 15.62 -45.50 -0.97
N SER A 137 16.40 -46.54 -0.70
CA SER A 137 15.86 -47.89 -0.51
C SER A 137 14.86 -47.91 0.65
N GLY A 138 13.62 -48.35 0.41
CA GLY A 138 12.54 -48.42 1.40
C GLY A 138 11.48 -47.30 1.31
N GLU A 139 11.67 -46.29 0.45
CA GLU A 139 10.65 -45.26 0.21
C GLU A 139 9.55 -45.76 -0.74
N HIS A 140 8.37 -46.08 -0.18
CA HIS A 140 7.20 -46.51 -0.96
C HIS A 140 6.37 -45.34 -1.51
N CYS A 141 6.43 -44.16 -0.86
CA CYS A 141 5.70 -42.97 -1.30
C CYS A 141 6.54 -42.11 -2.26
N GLN A 142 5.86 -41.27 -3.05
CA GLN A 142 6.43 -40.29 -3.96
C GLN A 142 5.76 -38.96 -3.62
N ASP A 143 6.50 -37.86 -3.51
CA ASP A 143 5.89 -36.54 -3.34
C ASP A 143 5.02 -36.23 -4.56
N GLU A 144 3.75 -35.89 -4.34
CA GLU A 144 2.84 -35.49 -5.41
C GLU A 144 3.26 -34.13 -5.97
N ILE A 145 3.77 -34.14 -7.21
CA ILE A 145 4.09 -32.90 -7.91
C ILE A 145 2.79 -32.28 -8.41
N ILE A 146 2.54 -31.01 -8.07
CA ILE A 146 1.44 -30.24 -8.65
C ILE A 146 1.66 -30.14 -10.18
N SER A 147 0.91 -30.95 -10.93
CA SER A 147 1.07 -31.08 -12.39
C SER A 147 0.48 -29.89 -13.16
N CYS A 148 -0.56 -29.26 -12.62
CA CYS A 148 -1.25 -28.15 -13.27
C CYS A 148 -0.51 -26.81 -13.01
N PRO A 149 0.00 -26.13 -14.06
CA PRO A 149 0.74 -24.87 -13.91
C PRO A 149 -0.06 -23.75 -13.22
N MET A 150 -1.39 -23.75 -13.44
CA MET A 150 -2.29 -22.77 -12.82
C MET A 150 -2.47 -23.03 -11.32
N LYS A 151 -2.67 -24.29 -10.91
CA LYS A 151 -2.71 -24.66 -9.49
C LYS A 151 -1.37 -24.33 -8.81
N LYS A 152 -0.26 -24.56 -9.51
CA LYS A 152 1.07 -24.21 -9.02
C LYS A 152 1.22 -22.69 -8.82
N PHE A 153 0.81 -21.87 -9.78
CA PHE A 153 0.84 -20.42 -9.62
C PHE A 153 -0.03 -19.96 -8.43
N ARG A 154 -1.21 -20.56 -8.29
CA ARG A 154 -2.10 -20.25 -7.18
C ARG A 154 -1.47 -20.57 -5.82
N THR A 155 -0.98 -21.79 -5.64
CA THR A 155 -0.43 -22.23 -4.34
C THR A 155 0.91 -21.57 -4.04
N ASP A 156 1.84 -21.57 -5.00
CA ASP A 156 3.23 -21.18 -4.75
C ASP A 156 3.47 -19.66 -4.88
N THR A 157 2.56 -18.94 -5.53
CA THR A 157 2.73 -17.49 -5.79
C THR A 157 1.59 -16.69 -5.19
N TYR A 158 0.35 -16.93 -5.62
CA TYR A 158 -0.79 -16.12 -5.18
C TYR A 158 -1.02 -16.20 -3.68
N ASN A 159 -1.17 -17.42 -3.13
CA ASN A 159 -1.41 -17.62 -1.70
C ASN A 159 -0.22 -17.13 -0.87
N VAL A 160 1.01 -17.44 -1.31
CA VAL A 160 2.24 -17.01 -0.63
C VAL A 160 2.32 -15.48 -0.53
N ILE A 161 2.02 -14.75 -1.61
CA ILE A 161 2.01 -13.27 -1.60
C ILE A 161 0.96 -12.75 -0.62
N MET A 162 -0.25 -13.33 -0.61
CA MET A 162 -1.30 -12.93 0.33
C MET A 162 -0.92 -13.20 1.78
N ASP A 163 -0.34 -14.36 2.04
CA ASP A 163 0.04 -14.79 3.39
C ASP A 163 1.19 -13.91 3.94
N ILE A 164 2.20 -13.60 3.11
CA ILE A 164 3.26 -12.64 3.47
C ILE A 164 2.66 -11.26 3.74
N LEU A 165 1.77 -10.77 2.86
CA LEU A 165 1.16 -9.46 3.02
C LEU A 165 0.33 -9.36 4.32
N LEU A 166 -0.43 -10.41 4.64
CA LEU A 166 -1.18 -10.49 5.89
C LEU A 166 -0.27 -10.53 7.11
N ALA A 167 0.82 -11.30 7.06
CA ALA A 167 1.79 -11.39 8.14
C ALA A 167 2.47 -10.03 8.39
N GLU A 168 2.93 -9.36 7.33
CA GLU A 168 3.57 -8.04 7.43
C GLU A 168 2.62 -6.97 7.97
N LEU A 169 1.38 -6.91 7.46
CA LEU A 169 0.40 -5.92 7.92
C LEU A 169 -0.03 -6.19 9.36
N SER A 170 -0.22 -7.46 9.74
CA SER A 170 -0.64 -7.80 11.11
C SER A 170 0.50 -7.60 12.10
N GLY A 171 1.74 -7.97 11.73
CA GLY A 171 2.91 -7.83 12.60
C GLY A 171 3.32 -6.36 12.84
N ARG A 172 3.20 -5.50 11.83
CA ARG A 172 3.53 -4.07 11.98
C ARG A 172 2.56 -3.30 12.87
N PHE A 173 1.33 -3.80 13.01
CA PHE A 173 0.25 -3.11 13.71
C PHE A 173 -0.41 -4.00 14.76
N GLU A 174 0.40 -4.78 15.48
CA GLU A 174 -0.07 -5.51 16.66
C GLU A 174 -0.71 -4.54 17.66
N SER A 175 -1.74 -5.04 18.37
CA SER A 175 -2.50 -4.30 19.39
C SER A 175 -1.61 -3.64 20.44
N THR A 176 -0.44 -4.21 20.71
CA THR A 176 0.60 -3.71 21.60
C THR A 176 1.15 -2.35 21.19
N ASN A 177 1.30 -2.10 19.88
CA ASN A 177 1.85 -0.84 19.35
C ASN A 177 0.75 0.20 19.08
N ILE A 178 -0.49 -0.23 18.89
CA ILE A 178 -1.63 0.66 18.58
C ILE A 178 -1.97 1.56 19.77
N GLY A 179 -1.91 1.08 21.00
CA GLY A 179 -2.26 1.86 22.20
C GLY A 179 -1.43 3.16 22.34
N PRO A 180 -0.10 3.08 22.39
CA PRO A 180 0.77 4.25 22.47
C PRO A 180 0.60 5.21 21.29
N LEU A 181 0.34 4.65 20.11
CA LEU A 181 0.13 5.40 18.88
C LEU A 181 -1.24 6.13 18.87
N LYS A 182 -2.29 5.52 19.44
CA LYS A 182 -3.57 6.18 19.75
C LYS A 182 -3.33 7.36 20.69
N ASP A 183 -2.53 7.18 21.73
CA ASP A 183 -2.25 8.25 22.69
C ASP A 183 -1.46 9.40 22.05
N LEU A 184 -0.46 9.11 21.20
CA LEU A 184 0.26 10.14 20.42
C LEU A 184 -0.68 10.91 19.48
N SER A 185 -1.70 10.26 18.92
CA SER A 185 -2.66 10.93 18.04
C SER A 185 -3.51 12.00 18.74
N LEU A 186 -3.62 11.94 20.07
CA LEU A 186 -4.27 12.99 20.86
C LEU A 186 -3.50 14.32 20.80
N LEU A 187 -2.20 14.27 20.48
CA LEU A 187 -1.34 15.45 20.29
C LEU A 187 -1.41 16.00 18.85
N SER A 188 -2.19 15.39 17.95
CA SER A 188 -2.36 15.91 16.59
C SER A 188 -3.10 17.26 16.60
N PHE A 189 -2.74 18.15 15.68
CA PHE A 189 -3.34 19.49 15.57
C PHE A 189 -4.87 19.42 15.45
N ARG A 190 -5.38 18.46 14.67
CA ARG A 190 -6.81 18.23 14.50
C ARG A 190 -7.51 17.88 15.82
N ARG A 191 -6.96 16.95 16.61
CA ARG A 191 -7.52 16.58 17.92
C ARG A 191 -7.43 17.72 18.91
N ILE A 192 -6.31 18.45 18.94
CA ILE A 192 -6.12 19.64 19.77
C ILE A 192 -7.21 20.68 19.48
N ARG A 193 -7.53 20.93 18.20
CA ARG A 193 -8.59 21.87 17.80
C ARG A 193 -10.00 21.38 18.18
N GLU A 194 -10.24 20.07 18.17
CA GLU A 194 -11.53 19.51 18.59
C GLU A 194 -11.72 19.60 20.11
N VAL A 195 -10.66 19.34 20.89
CA VAL A 195 -10.66 19.51 22.35
C VAL A 195 -10.81 20.98 22.74
N GLN A 196 -10.24 21.90 21.97
CA GLN A 196 -10.45 23.35 22.15
C GLN A 196 -11.93 23.74 22.06
N ASN A 197 -12.68 23.11 21.15
CA ASN A 197 -14.10 23.40 20.96
C ASN A 197 -15.00 22.68 22.00
N ASN A 198 -14.57 21.53 22.52
CA ASN A 198 -15.30 20.75 23.53
C ASN A 198 -14.32 20.00 24.45
N SER A 199 -14.12 20.47 25.69
CA SER A 199 -13.12 19.89 26.60
C SER A 199 -13.44 18.46 27.07
N HIS A 200 -14.71 18.03 26.98
CA HIS A 200 -15.16 16.68 27.35
C HIS A 200 -14.84 15.59 26.33
N ILE A 201 -14.19 15.91 25.20
CA ILE A 201 -13.87 14.94 24.14
C ILE A 201 -12.62 14.10 24.47
N VAL A 202 -11.80 14.51 25.44
CA VAL A 202 -10.60 13.75 25.82
C VAL A 202 -11.02 12.41 26.48
N PRO A 203 -10.59 11.26 25.95
CA PRO A 203 -10.88 9.95 26.55
C PRO A 203 -10.29 9.83 27.96
N CYS A 204 -11.00 9.17 28.89
CA CYS A 204 -10.50 8.94 30.25
C CYS A 204 -9.22 8.07 30.29
N ASP A 205 -9.06 7.19 29.29
CA ASP A 205 -7.91 6.32 29.10
C ASP A 205 -6.74 6.98 28.34
N ALA A 206 -6.83 8.29 28.07
CA ALA A 206 -5.80 9.03 27.34
C ALA A 206 -4.41 8.88 27.99
N PHE A 207 -3.41 8.54 27.19
CA PHE A 207 -2.00 8.41 27.57
C PHE A 207 -1.65 7.18 28.43
N ASP A 208 -2.62 6.33 28.80
CA ASP A 208 -2.38 5.16 29.65
C ASP A 208 -1.47 4.13 28.95
N ALA A 209 -1.67 3.89 27.66
CA ALA A 209 -0.88 2.92 26.92
C ALA A 209 0.55 3.42 26.66
N LEU A 210 0.70 4.73 26.39
CA LEU A 210 2.01 5.39 26.30
C LEU A 210 2.79 5.29 27.62
N CYS A 211 2.16 5.62 28.74
CA CYS A 211 2.79 5.58 30.07
C CYS A 211 3.11 4.13 30.51
N THR A 212 2.30 3.16 30.08
CA THR A 212 2.58 1.74 30.35
C THR A 212 3.80 1.24 29.58
N MET A 213 3.98 1.67 28.32
CA MET A 213 5.17 1.31 27.54
C MET A 213 6.43 2.08 27.96
N TYR A 214 6.28 3.37 28.28
CA TYR A 214 7.38 4.25 28.65
C TYR A 214 7.20 4.71 30.10
N SER A 215 7.70 3.90 31.03
CA SER A 215 7.61 4.13 32.48
C SER A 215 8.25 5.43 32.98
N GLN A 216 9.00 6.12 32.13
CA GLN A 216 9.62 7.41 32.42
C GLN A 216 8.67 8.60 32.19
N ILE A 217 7.53 8.38 31.53
CA ILE A 217 6.60 9.45 31.15
C ILE A 217 5.41 9.45 32.12
N ASP A 218 5.23 10.56 32.84
CA ASP A 218 4.10 10.76 33.74
C ASP A 218 2.85 11.25 32.97
N LYS A 219 1.70 10.60 33.25
CA LYS A 219 0.41 10.90 32.62
C LYS A 219 -0.06 12.33 32.89
N ASN A 220 0.10 12.80 34.12
CA ASN A 220 -0.35 14.15 34.51
C ASN A 220 0.47 15.23 33.81
N SER A 221 1.77 14.99 33.64
CA SER A 221 2.68 15.86 32.90
C SER A 221 2.29 15.98 31.42
N LEU A 222 1.92 14.87 30.75
CA LEU A 222 1.42 14.89 29.38
C LEU A 222 0.09 15.64 29.23
N LEU A 223 -0.86 15.42 30.14
CA LEU A 223 -2.13 16.15 30.15
C LEU A 223 -1.91 17.66 30.33
N THR A 224 -1.02 18.03 31.26
CA THR A 224 -0.67 19.43 31.50
C THR A 224 -0.05 20.06 30.25
N LEU A 225 0.85 19.35 29.59
CA LEU A 225 1.47 19.79 28.34
C LEU A 225 0.43 19.99 27.22
N LEU A 226 -0.52 19.07 27.08
CA LEU A 226 -1.64 19.20 26.13
C LEU A 226 -2.47 20.47 26.39
N TYR A 227 -2.85 20.73 27.64
CA TYR A 227 -3.60 21.94 28.01
C TYR A 227 -2.80 23.23 27.81
N ILE A 228 -1.48 23.20 28.04
CA ILE A 228 -0.59 24.33 27.77
C ILE A 228 -0.54 24.61 26.26
N ILE A 229 -0.38 23.57 25.42
CA ILE A 229 -0.38 23.73 23.96
C ILE A 229 -1.71 24.34 23.49
N ILE A 230 -2.85 23.86 24.01
CA ILE A 230 -4.17 24.43 23.69
C ILE A 230 -4.22 25.92 24.07
N ASN A 231 -3.77 26.28 25.27
CA ASN A 231 -3.76 27.69 25.72
C ASN A 231 -2.85 28.57 24.86
N ILE A 232 -1.66 28.10 24.50
CA ILE A 232 -0.74 28.85 23.63
C ILE A 232 -1.38 29.09 22.26
N ILE A 233 -2.04 28.08 21.68
CA ILE A 233 -2.73 28.22 20.39
C ILE A 233 -3.89 29.23 20.50
N ILE A 234 -4.67 29.19 21.58
CA ILE A 234 -5.75 30.17 21.85
C ILE A 234 -5.17 31.59 21.92
N ILE A 235 -4.10 31.80 22.70
CA ILE A 235 -3.47 33.11 22.86
C ILE A 235 -2.93 33.62 21.52
N TYR A 236 -2.27 32.75 20.75
CA TYR A 236 -1.72 33.12 19.44
C TYR A 236 -2.84 33.47 18.45
N PHE A 237 -3.95 32.73 18.47
CA PHE A 237 -5.12 33.04 17.65
C PHE A 237 -5.76 34.38 18.04
N ILE A 238 -5.94 34.66 19.33
CA ILE A 238 -6.44 35.95 19.83
C ILE A 238 -5.50 37.09 19.42
N PHE A 239 -4.19 36.90 19.53
CA PHE A 239 -3.20 37.90 19.14
C PHE A 239 -3.27 38.22 17.64
N ILE A 240 -3.38 37.21 16.78
CA ILE A 240 -3.59 37.39 15.34
C ILE A 240 -4.90 38.14 15.07
N LEU A 241 -5.97 37.80 15.77
CA LEU A 241 -7.28 38.44 15.61
C LEU A 241 -7.19 39.93 15.99
N ILE A 242 -6.60 40.25 17.14
CA ILE A 242 -6.37 41.64 17.56
C ILE A 242 -5.54 42.39 16.52
N PHE A 243 -4.43 41.81 16.06
CA PHE A 243 -3.53 42.45 15.10
C PHE A 243 -4.19 42.70 13.74
N THR A 244 -4.97 41.73 13.23
CA THR A 244 -5.73 41.89 11.98
C THR A 244 -6.83 42.93 12.09
N TYR A 245 -7.57 42.97 13.20
CA TYR A 245 -8.56 44.03 13.48
C TYR A 245 -7.90 45.41 13.58
N GLU A 246 -6.71 45.51 14.19
CA GLU A 246 -5.99 46.78 14.32
C GLU A 246 -5.44 47.28 12.97
N LEU A 247 -4.99 46.38 12.09
CA LEU A 247 -4.57 46.73 10.73
C LEU A 247 -5.77 47.17 9.86
N VAL A 248 -6.89 46.43 9.88
CA VAL A 248 -8.12 46.80 9.15
C VAL A 248 -8.71 48.12 9.68
N GLY A 249 -8.60 48.38 10.99
CA GLY A 249 -9.02 49.64 11.61
C GLY A 249 -8.09 50.83 11.34
N LYS A 250 -6.85 50.58 10.86
CA LYS A 250 -5.92 51.63 10.38
C LYS A 250 -6.14 51.92 8.91
N GLU A 251 -6.46 50.93 8.08
CA GLU A 251 -6.78 51.11 6.65
C GLU A 251 -8.04 51.97 6.45
N LYS A 252 -9.13 51.71 7.20
CA LYS A 252 -10.36 52.54 7.13
C LYS A 252 -10.20 53.98 7.62
N ARG A 253 -9.11 54.31 8.34
CA ARG A 253 -8.81 55.68 8.79
C ARG A 253 -7.95 56.46 7.81
N VAL A 254 -7.36 55.81 6.80
CA VAL A 254 -6.60 56.46 5.74
C VAL A 254 -7.52 56.88 4.59
N ASP A 255 -8.60 56.15 4.33
CA ASP A 255 -9.57 56.47 3.25
C ASP A 255 -10.64 57.51 3.62
N GLN A 256 -10.62 58.07 4.84
CA GLN A 256 -11.54 59.13 5.30
C GLN A 256 -10.86 60.50 5.50
N LYS A 257 -9.74 60.75 4.83
CA LYS A 257 -9.05 62.04 4.88
C LYS A 257 -8.86 62.65 3.49
#